data_AF-A0A8R7VBX4-F1
#
_entry.id   AF-A0A8R7VBX4-F1
#
_cell.length_a   1.000
_cell.length_b   1.000
_cell.length_c   1.000
_cell.angle_alpha   90.00
_cell.angle_beta   90.00
_cell.angle_gamma   90.00
#
_symmetry.space_group_name_H-M   'P 1'
#
loop_
_entity.id
_entity.type
_entity.pdbx_description
1 polymer ?
#
loop_
_entity_poly.entity_id
_entity_poly.type
_entity_poly.pdbx_seq_one_letter_code
_entity_poly.pdbx_strand_id
1 'polypeptide(L)'
;MIVLPVAHNHSWFTLIFNFPRRRTTILDPMINNGNRLVDEIRNEHIKLADELPSAQMDCIAEFFDGWAPKTKGWQNWFPKLTTGPWVCSRASSGVLALYFARQWMGTKLQRTLSPLGDEIDQYRMMLLYKVLGLDGNIGQLPAKFKLCQNEPSREEATVCFNIT
;
A
#
# COMPACT_ATOMS: atom_id res chain seq x y z
N MET A 1 -1.46 16.39 2.10
CA MET A 1 -2.16 15.10 1.83
C MET A 1 -1.54 14.09 2.75
N ILE A 2 -2.33 13.26 3.41
CA ILE A 2 -1.82 12.13 4.20
C ILE A 2 -2.18 10.84 3.47
N VAL A 3 -1.21 9.95 3.33
CA VAL A 3 -1.39 8.64 2.68
C VAL A 3 -1.13 7.58 3.74
N LEU A 4 -2.09 6.69 3.94
CA LEU A 4 -2.07 5.69 4.99
C LEU A 4 -2.43 4.32 4.41
N PRO A 5 -1.45 3.41 4.24
CA PRO A 5 -1.74 1.99 4.09
C PRO A 5 -2.35 1.46 5.40
N VAL A 6 -3.46 0.74 5.31
CA VAL A 6 -4.22 0.21 6.45
C VAL A 6 -4.32 -1.31 6.32
N ALA A 7 -3.97 -2.02 7.39
CA ALA A 7 -4.21 -3.45 7.53
C ALA A 7 -5.53 -3.69 8.27
N HIS A 8 -6.43 -4.46 7.69
CA HIS A 8 -7.70 -4.84 8.32
C HIS A 8 -8.17 -6.19 7.80
N ASN A 9 -8.69 -7.06 8.68
CA ASN A 9 -9.22 -8.38 8.35
C ASN A 9 -8.33 -9.23 7.42
N HIS A 10 -7.02 -9.23 7.68
CA HIS A 10 -5.99 -9.95 6.90
C HIS A 10 -5.85 -9.49 5.43
N SER A 11 -6.27 -8.27 5.10
CA SER A 11 -5.99 -7.59 3.84
C SER A 11 -5.51 -6.17 4.08
N TRP A 12 -5.05 -5.53 3.01
CA TRP A 12 -4.57 -4.15 3.04
C TRP A 12 -5.26 -3.29 1.99
N PHE A 13 -5.50 -2.03 2.34
CA PHE A 13 -6.00 -0.99 1.46
C PHE A 13 -5.30 0.33 1.77
N THR A 14 -5.53 1.37 0.97
CA THR A 14 -4.91 2.68 1.16
C THR A 14 -5.96 3.76 1.34
N LEU A 15 -5.85 4.51 2.44
CA LEU A 15 -6.58 5.74 2.68
C LEU A 15 -5.73 6.94 2.27
N ILE A 16 -6.35 7.90 1.60
CA ILE A 16 -5.68 9.15 1.20
C ILE A 16 -6.55 10.32 1.62
N PHE A 17 -6.08 11.04 2.64
CA PHE A 17 -6.75 12.23 3.17
C PHE A 17 -6.30 13.46 2.40
N ASN A 18 -7.22 14.02 1.64
CA ASN A 18 -7.03 15.22 0.84
C ASN A 18 -7.79 16.39 1.47
N PHE A 19 -7.12 17.09 2.37
CA PHE A 19 -7.67 18.25 3.09
C PHE A 19 -8.18 19.37 2.15
N PRO A 20 -7.43 19.81 1.11
CA PRO A 20 -7.95 20.83 0.19
C PRO A 20 -9.25 20.42 -0.51
N ARG A 21 -9.41 19.13 -0.85
CA ARG A 21 -10.62 18.61 -1.51
C ARG A 21 -11.69 18.11 -0.55
N ARG A 22 -11.41 18.11 0.76
CA ARG A 22 -12.28 17.56 1.81
C ARG A 22 -12.73 16.15 1.48
N ARG A 23 -11.77 15.27 1.19
CA ARG A 23 -12.05 13.94 0.68
C ARG A 23 -11.10 12.90 1.26
N THR A 24 -11.64 11.76 1.68
CA THR A 24 -10.87 10.52 1.85
C THR A 24 -11.04 9.68 0.60
N THR A 25 -9.96 9.45 -0.12
CA THR A 25 -9.94 8.46 -1.21
C THR A 25 -9.59 7.11 -0.63
N ILE A 26 -10.38 6.09 -0.93
CA ILE A 26 -10.22 4.72 -0.44
C ILE A 26 -9.86 3.83 -1.63
N LEU A 27 -8.65 3.27 -1.60
CA LEU A 27 -8.09 2.44 -2.66
C LEU A 27 -7.91 1.01 -2.13
N ASP A 28 -8.92 0.16 -2.35
CA ASP A 28 -8.89 -1.24 -1.96
C ASP A 28 -8.72 -2.15 -3.21
N PRO A 29 -7.61 -2.88 -3.32
CA PRO A 29 -7.36 -3.78 -4.46
C PRO A 29 -8.29 -4.99 -4.49
N MET A 30 -9.02 -5.26 -3.41
CA MET A 30 -9.91 -6.41 -3.22
C MET A 30 -11.39 -6.05 -3.22
N ILE A 31 -11.75 -4.78 -3.43
CA ILE A 31 -13.13 -4.28 -3.26
C ILE A 31 -14.17 -5.00 -4.13
N ASN A 32 -13.76 -5.51 -5.29
CA ASN A 32 -14.63 -6.23 -6.24
C ASN A 32 -14.34 -7.75 -6.23
N ASN A 33 -13.63 -8.27 -5.23
CA ASN A 33 -13.31 -9.69 -5.16
C ASN A 33 -14.48 -10.54 -4.65
N GLY A 34 -14.70 -11.68 -5.30
CA GLY A 34 -15.58 -12.74 -4.79
C GLY A 34 -17.05 -12.33 -4.75
N ASN A 35 -17.80 -12.98 -3.84
CA ASN A 35 -19.27 -12.92 -3.82
C ASN A 35 -19.85 -11.92 -2.81
N ARG A 36 -19.01 -11.25 -2.01
CA ARG A 36 -19.49 -10.24 -1.05
C ARG A 36 -20.05 -9.05 -1.82
N LEU A 37 -21.10 -8.44 -1.27
CA LEU A 37 -21.67 -7.23 -1.85
C LEU A 37 -20.67 -6.08 -1.68
N VAL A 38 -20.34 -5.40 -2.78
CA VAL A 38 -19.39 -4.28 -2.81
C VAL A 38 -19.76 -3.19 -1.80
N ASP A 39 -21.05 -2.93 -1.61
CA ASP A 39 -21.52 -1.89 -0.70
C ASP A 39 -21.31 -2.23 0.78
N GLU A 40 -21.33 -3.52 1.15
CA GLU A 40 -20.97 -3.94 2.51
C GLU A 40 -19.50 -3.63 2.79
N ILE A 41 -18.62 -3.99 1.86
CA ILE A 41 -17.18 -3.72 1.96
C ILE A 41 -16.94 -2.21 2.02
N ARG A 42 -17.61 -1.41 1.17
CA ARG A 42 -17.52 0.06 1.21
C ARG A 42 -17.94 0.64 2.55
N ASN A 43 -19.04 0.14 3.13
CA ASN A 43 -19.52 0.62 4.43
C ASN A 43 -18.53 0.31 5.56
N GLU A 44 -17.86 -0.85 5.53
CA GLU A 44 -16.77 -1.18 6.47
C GLU A 44 -15.61 -0.17 6.36
N HIS A 45 -15.19 0.12 5.12
CA HIS A 45 -14.12 1.09 4.88
C HIS A 45 -14.51 2.52 5.27
N ILE A 46 -15.77 2.92 5.04
CA ILE A 46 -16.29 4.23 5.45
C ILE A 46 -16.22 4.37 6.97
N LYS A 47 -16.66 3.35 7.73
CA LYS A 47 -16.57 3.39 9.20
C LYS A 47 -15.14 3.61 9.67
N LEU A 48 -14.18 2.84 9.14
CA LEU A 48 -12.75 3.01 9.44
C LEU A 48 -12.22 4.39 9.03
N ALA A 49 -12.64 4.88 7.87
CA ALA A 49 -12.23 6.19 7.35
C ALA A 49 -12.83 7.37 8.13
N ASP A 50 -13.97 7.18 8.79
CA ASP A 50 -14.66 8.19 9.59
C ASP A 50 -14.18 8.21 11.05
N GLU A 51 -13.50 7.17 11.53
CA GLU A 51 -12.88 7.12 12.87
C GLU A 51 -11.54 7.87 12.94
N LEU A 52 -10.80 7.94 11.83
CA LEU A 52 -9.46 8.55 11.75
C LEU A 52 -9.41 10.09 11.71
N PRO A 53 -10.38 10.83 11.14
CA PRO A 53 -10.26 12.27 10.95
C PRO A 53 -10.13 13.05 12.25
N SER A 54 -10.83 12.68 13.33
CA SER A 54 -10.72 13.37 14.62
C SER A 54 -9.29 13.30 15.16
N ALA A 55 -8.74 12.09 15.27
CA ALA A 55 -7.36 11.88 15.70
C ALA A 55 -6.35 12.61 14.79
N GLN A 56 -6.61 12.66 13.48
CA GLN A 56 -5.77 13.43 12.57
C GLN A 56 -5.85 14.94 12.83
N MET A 57 -7.03 15.49 13.12
CA MET A 57 -7.17 16.91 13.44
C MET A 57 -6.48 17.26 14.75
N ASP A 58 -6.57 16.39 15.75
CA ASP A 58 -5.86 16.56 17.03
C ASP A 58 -4.35 16.59 16.80
N CYS A 59 -3.80 15.63 16.05
CA CYS A 59 -2.39 15.63 15.66
C CYS A 59 -2.03 16.88 14.84
N ILE A 60 -2.90 17.34 13.94
CA ILE A 60 -2.63 18.54 13.15
C ILE A 60 -2.53 19.78 14.03
N ALA A 61 -3.47 19.92 14.97
CA ALA A 61 -3.48 21.04 15.91
C ALA A 61 -2.26 21.04 16.84
N GLU A 62 -1.75 19.86 17.19
CA GLU A 62 -0.55 19.72 18.03
C GLU A 62 0.75 20.04 17.28
N PHE A 63 0.91 19.57 16.04
CA PHE A 63 2.18 19.65 15.31
C PHE A 63 2.27 20.80 14.30
N PHE A 64 1.15 21.42 13.90
CA PHE A 64 1.11 22.39 12.81
C PHE A 64 0.33 23.66 13.19
N ASP A 65 1.00 24.56 13.91
CA ASP A 65 0.46 25.86 14.28
C ASP A 65 -0.12 26.64 13.08
N GLY A 66 -1.33 27.16 13.26
CA GLY A 66 -2.03 27.96 12.25
C GLY A 66 -2.64 27.16 11.09
N TRP A 67 -2.45 25.83 11.03
CA TRP A 67 -3.14 25.00 10.05
C TRP A 67 -4.52 24.56 10.56
N ALA A 68 -5.58 25.13 9.99
CA ALA A 68 -6.98 24.81 10.33
C ALA A 68 -7.74 24.23 9.12
N PRO A 69 -7.63 22.91 8.85
CA PRO A 69 -8.34 22.28 7.74
C PRO A 69 -9.86 22.39 7.88
N LYS A 70 -10.54 22.69 6.78
CA LYS A 70 -12.02 22.66 6.75
C LYS A 70 -12.50 21.22 6.73
N THR A 71 -13.31 20.82 7.70
CA THR A 71 -13.86 19.47 7.81
C THR A 71 -15.30 19.35 7.29
N LYS A 72 -16.06 20.45 7.28
CA LYS A 72 -17.45 20.45 6.81
C LYS A 72 -17.56 20.03 5.35
N GLY A 73 -18.43 19.04 5.08
CA GLY A 73 -18.67 18.51 3.74
C GLY A 73 -17.60 17.54 3.27
N TRP A 74 -16.95 16.84 4.20
CA TRP A 74 -16.01 15.77 3.90
C TRP A 74 -16.71 14.60 3.20
N GLN A 75 -16.06 13.99 2.21
CA GLN A 75 -16.63 12.89 1.42
C GLN A 75 -15.68 11.70 1.32
N ASN A 76 -16.23 10.49 1.41
CA ASN A 76 -15.52 9.26 1.11
C ASN A 76 -15.68 8.92 -0.39
N TRP A 77 -14.59 8.53 -1.04
CA TRP A 77 -14.57 8.27 -2.47
C TRP A 77 -13.82 6.99 -2.83
N PHE A 78 -14.47 6.15 -3.64
CA PHE A 78 -13.94 4.90 -4.16
C PHE A 78 -13.74 5.00 -5.67
N PRO A 79 -12.53 5.35 -6.15
CA PRO A 79 -12.25 5.40 -7.58
C PRO A 79 -12.20 3.98 -8.18
N LYS A 80 -12.51 3.87 -9.47
CA LYS A 80 -12.26 2.65 -10.22
C LYS A 80 -10.76 2.52 -10.48
N LEU A 81 -10.15 1.48 -9.91
CA LEU A 81 -8.71 1.27 -9.93
C LEU A 81 -8.20 0.55 -11.19
N THR A 82 -9.04 -0.31 -11.78
CA THR A 82 -8.65 -1.27 -12.81
C THR A 82 -9.64 -1.24 -13.98
N THR A 83 -9.13 -1.58 -15.16
CA THR A 83 -9.92 -1.77 -16.38
C THR A 83 -10.01 -3.27 -16.68
N GLY A 84 -11.13 -3.90 -16.33
CA GLY A 84 -11.38 -5.32 -16.59
C GLY A 84 -11.55 -6.17 -15.32
N PRO A 85 -11.76 -7.49 -15.48
CA PRO A 85 -11.85 -8.40 -14.35
C PRO A 85 -10.52 -8.41 -13.59
N TRP A 86 -10.59 -8.11 -12.30
CA TRP A 86 -9.43 -8.02 -11.41
C TRP A 86 -9.72 -8.84 -10.16
N VAL A 87 -8.82 -9.76 -9.82
CA VAL A 87 -8.88 -10.51 -8.57
C VAL A 87 -7.54 -10.40 -7.87
N CYS A 88 -7.54 -9.81 -6.68
CA CYS A 88 -6.35 -9.68 -5.85
C CYS A 88 -6.34 -10.73 -4.73
N SER A 89 -5.22 -11.41 -4.48
CA SER A 89 -5.10 -12.25 -3.29
C SER A 89 -4.85 -11.41 -2.03
N ARG A 90 -5.28 -11.91 -0.86
CA ARG A 90 -4.99 -11.25 0.43
C ARG A 90 -3.49 -11.02 0.63
N ALA A 91 -2.65 -11.99 0.25
CA ALA A 91 -1.20 -11.89 0.35
C ALA A 91 -0.61 -10.76 -0.52
N SER A 92 -1.20 -10.48 -1.68
CA SER A 92 -0.77 -9.41 -2.59
C SER A 92 -1.35 -8.04 -2.25
N SER A 93 -2.39 -7.97 -1.41
CA SER A 93 -3.08 -6.72 -1.08
C SER A 93 -2.14 -5.66 -0.49
N GLY A 94 -1.19 -6.05 0.36
CA GLY A 94 -0.20 -5.13 0.94
C GLY A 94 0.73 -4.50 -0.09
N VAL A 95 1.20 -5.30 -1.05
CA VAL A 95 2.04 -4.82 -2.16
C VAL A 95 1.27 -3.80 -3.01
N LEU A 96 -0.02 -4.07 -3.27
CA LEU A 96 -0.87 -3.19 -4.06
C LEU A 96 -1.29 -1.92 -3.30
N ALA A 97 -1.54 -2.00 -1.99
CA ALA A 97 -1.78 -0.83 -1.16
C ALA A 97 -0.60 0.16 -1.24
N LEU A 98 0.64 -0.35 -1.13
CA LEU A 98 1.86 0.45 -1.32
C LEU A 98 2.01 0.96 -2.75
N TYR A 99 1.69 0.14 -3.75
CA TYR A 99 1.65 0.58 -5.15
C TYR A 99 0.71 1.76 -5.33
N PHE A 100 -0.52 1.67 -4.84
CA PHE A 100 -1.52 2.73 -4.92
C PHE A 100 -1.07 3.98 -4.19
N ALA A 101 -0.55 3.86 -2.98
CA ALA A 101 0.00 4.96 -2.21
C ALA A 101 1.06 5.75 -3.01
N ARG A 102 1.94 5.04 -3.72
CA ARG A 102 3.03 5.63 -4.49
C ARG A 102 2.58 6.19 -5.85
N GLN A 103 1.60 5.58 -6.48
CA GLN A 103 1.19 5.90 -7.86
C GLN A 103 -0.01 6.85 -7.93
N TRP A 104 -0.60 7.21 -6.79
CA TRP A 104 -1.78 8.06 -6.77
C TRP A 104 -1.46 9.52 -7.10
N MET A 105 -2.09 10.03 -8.17
CA MET A 105 -1.93 11.41 -8.67
C MET A 105 -3.05 12.35 -8.19
N GLY A 106 -3.84 11.95 -7.19
CA GLY A 106 -4.95 12.75 -6.64
C GLY A 106 -6.33 12.45 -7.26
N THR A 107 -6.39 11.94 -8.49
CA THR A 107 -7.64 11.53 -9.17
C THR A 107 -7.58 10.16 -9.82
N LYS A 108 -6.38 9.69 -10.16
CA LYS A 108 -6.13 8.41 -10.80
C LYS A 108 -4.74 7.90 -10.42
N LEU A 109 -4.49 6.63 -10.71
CA LEU A 109 -3.13 6.09 -10.70
C LEU A 109 -2.36 6.64 -11.91
N GLN A 110 -1.08 6.94 -11.72
CA GLN A 110 -0.16 7.32 -12.80
C GLN A 110 -0.03 6.17 -13.81
N ARG A 111 0.12 4.95 -13.31
CA ARG A 111 0.07 3.70 -14.08
C ARG A 111 -0.83 2.71 -13.35
N THR A 112 -1.77 2.10 -14.07
CA THR A 112 -2.54 0.96 -13.57
C THR A 112 -1.77 -0.32 -13.88
N LEU A 113 -1.72 -1.25 -12.92
CA LEU A 113 -1.16 -2.58 -13.16
C LEU A 113 -2.19 -3.43 -13.91
N SER A 114 -1.69 -4.27 -14.82
CA SER A 114 -2.46 -5.33 -15.43
C SER A 114 -2.70 -6.46 -14.41
N PRO A 115 -3.93 -6.98 -14.28
CA PRO A 115 -4.18 -8.23 -13.55
C PRO A 115 -3.61 -9.46 -14.27
N LEU A 116 -3.33 -9.32 -15.57
CA LEU A 116 -2.82 -10.37 -16.44
C LEU A 116 -1.30 -10.23 -16.53
N GLY A 117 -0.58 -11.27 -16.13
CA GLY A 117 0.89 -11.32 -16.18
C GLY A 117 1.54 -11.22 -14.80
N ASP A 118 2.82 -10.88 -14.79
CA ASP A 118 3.72 -10.90 -13.64
C ASP A 118 3.98 -9.51 -13.04
N GLU A 119 3.26 -8.47 -13.46
CA GLU A 119 3.55 -7.08 -13.07
C GLU A 119 3.48 -6.85 -11.54
N ILE A 120 2.58 -7.53 -10.84
CA ILE A 120 2.49 -7.47 -9.37
C ILE A 120 3.74 -8.09 -8.74
N ASP A 121 4.22 -9.21 -9.29
CA ASP A 121 5.40 -9.91 -8.79
C ASP A 121 6.67 -9.13 -9.09
N GLN A 122 6.79 -8.56 -10.29
CA GLN A 122 7.86 -7.63 -10.64
C GLN A 122 7.90 -6.42 -9.69
N TYR A 123 6.74 -5.82 -9.40
CA TYR A 123 6.67 -4.72 -8.45
C TYR A 123 7.04 -5.18 -7.02
N ARG A 124 6.61 -6.36 -6.60
CA ARG A 124 7.00 -6.95 -5.30
C ARG A 124 8.51 -7.12 -5.20
N MET A 125 9.15 -7.66 -6.24
CA MET A 125 10.60 -7.84 -6.28
C MET A 125 11.36 -6.51 -6.28
N MET A 126 10.89 -5.54 -7.06
CA MET A 126 11.47 -4.19 -7.05
C MET A 126 11.31 -3.52 -5.68
N LEU A 127 10.15 -3.68 -5.03
CA LEU A 127 9.91 -3.13 -3.69
C LEU A 127 10.86 -3.77 -2.67
N LEU A 128 11.01 -5.10 -2.71
CA LEU A 128 11.95 -5.82 -1.85
C LEU A 128 13.39 -5.31 -2.05
N TYR A 129 13.86 -5.22 -3.31
CA TYR A 129 15.18 -4.69 -3.62
C TYR A 129 15.38 -3.28 -3.06
N LYS A 130 14.38 -2.40 -3.22
CA LYS A 130 14.44 -1.03 -2.69
C LYS A 130 14.51 -0.99 -1.18
N VAL A 131 13.71 -1.80 -0.50
CA VAL A 131 13.73 -1.90 0.96
C VAL A 131 15.11 -2.36 1.43
N LEU A 132 15.66 -3.41 0.81
CA LEU A 132 17.01 -3.92 1.13
C LEU A 132 18.11 -2.88 0.88
N GLY A 133 17.94 -1.99 -0.10
CA GLY A 133 18.86 -0.90 -0.41
C GLY A 133 18.60 0.43 0.32
N LEU A 134 17.66 0.49 1.28
CA LEU A 134 17.45 1.70 2.07
C LEU A 134 18.67 1.96 2.98
N ASP A 135 19.11 3.21 3.02
CA ASP A 135 20.22 3.61 3.89
C ASP A 135 19.88 3.35 5.36
N GLY A 136 20.86 2.84 6.11
CA GLY A 136 20.68 2.38 7.48
C GLY A 136 19.87 1.08 7.63
N ASN A 137 19.49 0.40 6.54
CA ASN A 137 18.85 -0.91 6.66
C ASN A 137 19.87 -1.98 7.08
N ILE A 138 19.82 -2.37 8.35
CA ILE A 138 20.65 -3.42 8.93
C ILE A 138 19.80 -4.69 9.03
N GLY A 139 19.90 -5.55 8.02
CA GLY A 139 19.24 -6.85 8.01
C GLY A 139 20.16 -7.95 8.54
N GLN A 140 19.67 -8.79 9.45
CA GLN A 140 20.33 -10.07 9.72
C GLN A 140 19.88 -11.08 8.67
N LEU A 141 20.84 -11.70 7.97
CA LEU A 141 20.56 -12.86 7.11
C LEU A 141 19.86 -13.94 7.96
N PRO A 142 18.68 -14.44 7.54
CA PRO A 142 18.03 -15.57 8.20
C PRO A 142 19.01 -16.74 8.34
N ALA A 143 18.98 -17.45 9.47
CA ALA A 143 19.97 -18.46 9.82
C ALA A 143 20.23 -19.50 8.70
N LYS A 144 19.19 -19.83 7.92
CA LYS A 144 19.28 -20.74 6.77
C LYS A 144 20.22 -20.29 5.64
N PHE A 145 20.56 -19.00 5.56
CA PHE A 145 21.47 -18.43 4.55
C PHE A 145 22.88 -18.15 5.10
N LYS A 146 23.11 -18.28 6.42
CA LYS A 146 24.46 -18.15 7.01
C LYS A 146 25.39 -19.33 6.63
N LEU A 147 24.82 -20.43 6.13
CA LEU A 147 25.57 -21.63 5.74
C LEU A 147 26.41 -21.45 4.45
N CYS A 148 26.14 -20.42 3.64
CA CYS A 148 26.89 -20.17 2.40
C CYS A 148 28.21 -19.40 2.61
N GLN A 149 28.55 -19.01 3.85
CA GLN A 149 29.76 -18.23 4.14
C GLN A 149 30.97 -19.09 4.57
N ASN A 150 30.81 -20.42 4.65
CA ASN A 150 31.84 -21.31 5.21
C ASN A 150 32.67 -22.08 4.18
N GLU A 151 32.62 -21.74 2.89
CA GLU A 151 33.55 -22.30 1.89
C GLU A 151 34.60 -21.26 1.46
N PRO A 152 35.91 -21.54 1.65
CA PRO A 152 36.95 -20.61 1.27
C PRO A 152 37.50 -20.98 -0.12
N SER A 153 37.17 -20.19 -1.14
CA SER A 153 38.13 -19.87 -2.21
C SER A 153 37.63 -18.73 -3.10
N ARG A 154 38.57 -17.84 -3.39
CA ARG A 154 38.45 -16.68 -4.28
C ARG A 154 37.95 -17.08 -5.67
N GLU A 155 36.85 -16.48 -6.07
CA GLU A 155 36.60 -15.72 -7.31
C GLU A 155 35.10 -15.79 -7.59
N GLU A 156 34.50 -14.62 -7.76
CA GLU A 156 33.09 -14.43 -8.12
C GLU A 156 32.08 -14.93 -7.06
N ALA A 157 31.83 -14.08 -6.07
CA ALA A 157 30.57 -14.08 -5.33
C ALA A 157 29.43 -13.70 -6.29
N THR A 158 29.11 -14.61 -7.21
CA THR A 158 27.88 -14.60 -7.99
C THR A 158 26.76 -14.79 -6.99
N VAL A 159 26.08 -13.68 -6.70
CA VAL A 159 24.96 -13.61 -5.79
C VAL A 159 23.93 -14.65 -6.20
N CYS A 160 23.80 -15.72 -5.41
CA CYS A 160 22.79 -16.76 -5.60
C CYS A 160 21.39 -16.20 -5.34
N PHE A 161 20.84 -15.44 -6.29
CA PHE A 161 19.40 -15.23 -6.43
C PHE A 161 18.83 -16.35 -7.29
N ASN A 162 18.72 -17.56 -6.74
CA ASN A 162 17.81 -18.56 -7.30
C ASN A 162 16.46 -18.40 -6.60
N ILE A 163 15.55 -17.73 -7.30
CA ILE A 163 14.13 -17.71 -7.00
C ILE A 163 13.54 -18.87 -7.82
N THR A 164 13.29 -20.00 -7.16
CA THR A 164 12.36 -21.04 -7.61
C THR A 164 11.16 -21.05 -6.69
#